data_AF-A0A4V6DH53-F1
#
_entry.id   AF-A0A4V6DH53-F1
#
_cell.length_a   1.000
_cell.length_b   1.000
_cell.length_c   1.000
_cell.angle_alpha   90.00
_cell.angle_beta   90.00
_cell.angle_gamma   90.00
#
_symmetry.space_group_name_H-M   'P 1'
#
loop_
_entity.id
_entity.type
_entity.pdbx_description
1 polymer ?
#
loop_
_entity_poly.entity_id
_entity_poly.type
_entity_poly.pdbx_seq_one_letter_code
_entity_poly.pdbx_strand_id
1 'polypeptide(L)'
;MPDDTVIKLRGRSNYELWNSSLIGLLDLTEDQTAMLATATSQQPAVGHDKFSRWYRNKCHVYNLLTKSLDDVVLSGLEAHGVLHATPWELYETIRTFCKPTPAHSIGLMDQLRDITISNSTTPAAFVAYVEFIRVSVEGDSYSMALTWLLFNAVDKTHPNLITEHGPVQSASDWTLLLHEVRKLPNDKKRQRPTSPHRDLSRDGV
;
A
#
# COMPACT_ATOMS: atom_id res chain seq x y z
N MET A 1 1.65 -17.16 -25.58
CA MET A 1 2.49 -15.95 -25.50
C MET A 1 2.87 -15.77 -24.04
N PRO A 2 4.14 -15.55 -23.70
CA PRO A 2 4.53 -15.23 -22.33
C PRO A 2 3.98 -13.86 -21.90
N ASP A 3 3.63 -13.72 -20.63
CA ASP A 3 2.92 -12.57 -20.02
C ASP A 3 3.85 -11.35 -19.76
N ASP A 4 5.10 -11.38 -20.24
CA ASP A 4 6.20 -10.46 -19.90
C ASP A 4 6.10 -9.05 -20.53
N THR A 5 4.99 -8.70 -21.18
CA THR A 5 4.81 -7.41 -21.87
C THR A 5 4.29 -6.29 -20.97
N VAL A 6 3.87 -6.59 -19.74
CA VAL A 6 3.27 -5.61 -18.82
C VAL A 6 4.36 -5.01 -17.92
N ILE A 7 4.59 -3.71 -18.05
CA ILE A 7 5.53 -2.98 -17.18
C ILE A 7 5.05 -3.08 -15.73
N LYS A 8 5.96 -3.42 -14.81
CA LYS A 8 5.68 -3.45 -13.37
C LYS A 8 5.73 -2.05 -12.76
N LEU A 9 4.63 -1.57 -12.19
CA LEU A 9 4.61 -0.35 -11.38
C LEU A 9 5.39 -0.61 -10.08
N ARG A 10 6.44 0.19 -9.85
CA ARG A 10 7.27 0.14 -8.65
C ARG A 10 7.05 1.33 -7.73
N GLY A 11 6.32 2.36 -8.19
CA GLY A 11 6.01 3.58 -7.45
C GLY A 11 5.97 4.81 -8.34
N ARG A 12 6.09 6.00 -7.72
CA ARG A 12 6.12 7.31 -8.39
C ARG A 12 7.17 7.40 -9.50
N SER A 13 8.34 6.80 -9.29
CA SER A 13 9.50 6.90 -10.21
C SER A 13 9.27 6.30 -11.60
N ASN A 14 8.32 5.38 -11.77
CA ASN A 14 7.99 4.81 -13.08
C ASN A 14 6.49 4.87 -13.44
N TYR A 15 5.70 5.68 -12.71
CA TYR A 15 4.25 5.78 -12.92
C TYR A 15 3.90 6.15 -14.36
N GLU A 16 4.54 7.16 -14.96
CA GLU A 16 4.16 7.63 -16.31
C GLU A 16 4.38 6.57 -17.39
N LEU A 17 5.49 5.83 -17.27
CA LEU A 17 5.82 4.72 -18.16
C LEU A 17 4.83 3.56 -17.99
N TRP A 18 4.50 3.21 -16.74
CA TRP A 18 3.48 2.21 -16.43
C TRP A 18 2.10 2.60 -16.96
N ASN A 19 1.67 3.83 -16.71
CA ASN A 19 0.37 4.36 -17.11
C ASN A 19 0.22 4.39 -18.63
N SER A 20 1.26 4.84 -19.34
CA SER A 20 1.28 4.85 -20.80
C SER A 20 1.21 3.43 -21.38
N SER A 21 1.93 2.48 -20.77
CA SER A 21 1.86 1.05 -21.14
C SER A 21 0.47 0.46 -20.88
N LEU A 22 -0.17 0.78 -19.76
CA LEU A 22 -1.51 0.32 -19.41
C LEU A 22 -2.58 0.87 -20.38
N ILE A 23 -2.52 2.18 -20.70
CA ILE A 23 -3.42 2.83 -21.67
C ILE A 23 -3.32 2.16 -23.04
N GLY A 24 -2.09 1.89 -23.51
CA GLY A 24 -1.85 1.19 -24.77
C GLY A 24 -2.34 -0.28 -24.77
N LEU A 25 -2.19 -0.99 -23.65
CA LEU A 25 -2.69 -2.37 -23.50
C LEU A 25 -4.22 -2.47 -23.44
N LEU A 26 -4.89 -1.40 -22.97
CA LEU A 26 -6.34 -1.31 -22.87
C LEU A 26 -7.01 -0.66 -24.09
N ASP A 27 -6.23 -0.26 -25.11
CA ASP A 27 -6.68 0.45 -26.32
C ASP A 27 -7.51 1.71 -25.99
N LEU A 28 -7.04 2.48 -24.99
CA LEU A 28 -7.73 3.66 -24.48
C LEU A 28 -7.24 4.95 -25.15
N THR A 29 -8.17 5.86 -25.45
CA THR A 29 -7.88 7.21 -25.96
C THR A 29 -7.64 8.23 -24.83
N GLU A 30 -7.02 9.37 -25.15
CA GLU A 30 -6.88 10.48 -24.19
C GLU A 30 -8.24 10.98 -23.69
N ASP A 31 -9.25 11.09 -24.56
CA ASP A 31 -10.61 11.45 -24.16
C ASP A 31 -11.23 10.41 -23.20
N GLN A 32 -11.00 9.11 -23.41
CA GLN A 32 -11.43 8.08 -22.46
C GLN A 32 -10.68 8.19 -21.13
N THR A 33 -9.43 8.65 -21.14
CA THR A 33 -8.61 8.92 -19.94
C THR A 33 -9.08 10.18 -19.20
N ALA A 34 -9.60 11.19 -19.91
CA ALA A 34 -10.24 12.37 -19.33
C ALA A 34 -11.67 12.07 -18.81
N MET A 35 -12.43 11.21 -19.51
CA MET A 35 -13.73 10.69 -19.05
C MET A 35 -13.59 9.82 -17.80
N LEU A 36 -12.51 9.03 -17.70
CA LEU A 36 -12.11 8.36 -16.46
C LEU A 36 -11.97 9.39 -15.33
N ALA A 37 -11.14 10.43 -15.50
CA ALA A 37 -10.93 11.47 -14.49
C ALA A 37 -12.17 12.32 -14.12
N THR A 38 -13.27 12.28 -14.89
CA THR A 38 -14.50 13.04 -14.63
C THR A 38 -15.68 12.20 -14.13
N ALA A 39 -15.56 10.87 -14.07
CA ALA A 39 -16.62 9.97 -13.61
C ALA A 39 -16.69 9.83 -12.06
N THR A 40 -16.88 10.94 -11.35
CA THR A 40 -16.71 11.03 -9.88
C THR A 40 -17.95 10.80 -9.01
N SER A 41 -19.12 10.41 -9.55
CA SER A 41 -20.32 10.24 -8.70
C SER A 41 -21.40 9.23 -9.10
N GLN A 42 -21.62 8.92 -10.38
CA GLN A 42 -22.65 7.94 -10.77
C GLN A 42 -22.24 7.03 -11.93
N GLN A 43 -22.72 5.79 -11.86
CA GLN A 43 -22.69 4.85 -12.99
C GLN A 43 -23.40 5.52 -14.18
N PRO A 44 -22.74 5.72 -15.33
CA PRO A 44 -23.06 6.91 -16.11
C PRO A 44 -24.29 6.72 -17.04
N ALA A 45 -24.85 7.81 -17.59
CA ALA A 45 -26.15 7.83 -18.27
C ALA A 45 -26.11 7.81 -19.82
N VAL A 46 -27.07 7.10 -20.45
CA VAL A 46 -27.10 6.60 -21.85
C VAL A 46 -27.10 7.70 -22.94
N GLY A 47 -26.51 7.57 -24.15
CA GLY A 47 -25.90 6.42 -24.86
C GLY A 47 -24.54 6.76 -25.55
N HIS A 48 -23.32 6.43 -25.06
CA HIS A 48 -22.91 5.59 -23.91
C HIS A 48 -22.82 4.07 -24.15
N ASP A 49 -23.36 3.58 -25.25
CA ASP A 49 -23.32 2.15 -25.64
C ASP A 49 -21.89 1.65 -25.92
N LYS A 50 -20.94 2.60 -25.93
CA LYS A 50 -19.50 2.46 -26.14
C LYS A 50 -18.63 2.77 -24.91
N PHE A 51 -19.17 3.23 -23.77
CA PHE A 51 -18.46 3.27 -22.46
C PHE A 51 -18.07 1.85 -21.97
N SER A 52 -18.21 0.89 -22.86
CA SER A 52 -19.22 -0.17 -22.87
C SER A 52 -18.78 -1.14 -23.97
N ARG A 53 -17.51 -1.51 -23.89
CA ARG A 53 -17.20 -2.91 -23.73
C ARG A 53 -16.27 -3.07 -22.53
N TRP A 54 -16.67 -2.84 -21.26
CA TRP A 54 -17.23 -1.70 -20.51
C TRP A 54 -16.17 -1.06 -19.57
N TYR A 55 -14.91 -1.51 -19.54
CA TYR A 55 -14.41 -2.48 -18.54
C TYR A 55 -14.55 -4.00 -18.80
N ARG A 56 -14.83 -4.52 -20.01
CA ARG A 56 -15.20 -5.95 -20.18
C ARG A 56 -13.90 -6.73 -20.42
N ASN A 57 -13.43 -7.58 -19.53
CA ASN A 57 -14.08 -8.05 -18.30
C ASN A 57 -13.60 -7.28 -17.06
N LYS A 58 -14.46 -7.00 -16.06
CA LYS A 58 -14.03 -6.24 -14.86
C LYS A 58 -12.87 -6.96 -14.18
N CYS A 59 -12.98 -8.28 -14.10
CA CYS A 59 -11.92 -9.17 -13.66
C CYS A 59 -10.68 -9.15 -14.57
N HIS A 60 -10.82 -8.98 -15.89
CA HIS A 60 -9.67 -8.93 -16.80
C HIS A 60 -8.82 -7.67 -16.56
N VAL A 61 -9.46 -6.50 -16.51
CA VAL A 61 -8.74 -5.23 -16.25
C VAL A 61 -8.25 -5.16 -14.80
N TYR A 62 -9.01 -5.70 -13.83
CA TYR A 62 -8.53 -5.87 -12.45
C TYR A 62 -7.27 -6.73 -12.41
N ASN A 63 -7.30 -7.90 -13.07
CA ASN A 63 -6.16 -8.80 -13.14
C ASN A 63 -4.98 -8.17 -13.90
N LEU A 64 -5.23 -7.34 -14.91
CA LEU A 64 -4.17 -6.60 -15.59
C LEU A 64 -3.53 -5.57 -14.65
N LEU A 65 -4.35 -4.78 -13.95
CA LEU A 65 -3.89 -3.82 -12.94
C LEU A 65 -3.07 -4.54 -11.87
N THR A 66 -3.61 -5.55 -11.18
CA THR A 66 -2.88 -6.26 -10.11
C THR A 66 -1.65 -7.01 -10.61
N LYS A 67 -1.69 -7.67 -11.78
CA LYS A 67 -0.49 -8.25 -12.41
C LYS A 67 0.55 -7.20 -12.78
N SER A 68 0.14 -5.98 -13.12
CA SER A 68 1.05 -4.87 -13.43
C SER A 68 1.67 -4.23 -12.18
N LEU A 69 1.27 -4.60 -10.96
CA LEU A 69 1.90 -4.11 -9.74
C LEU A 69 3.13 -4.94 -9.39
N ASP A 70 4.19 -4.28 -8.93
CA ASP A 70 5.28 -4.93 -8.19
C ASP A 70 4.78 -5.36 -6.79
N ASP A 71 5.42 -6.36 -6.19
CA ASP A 71 4.98 -6.96 -4.93
C ASP A 71 4.93 -5.94 -3.78
N VAL A 72 5.82 -4.93 -3.81
CA VAL A 72 5.82 -3.80 -2.85
C VAL A 72 4.55 -2.97 -2.97
N VAL A 73 4.09 -2.69 -4.20
CA VAL A 73 2.91 -1.87 -4.45
C VAL A 73 1.63 -2.65 -4.15
N LEU A 74 1.55 -3.92 -4.53
CA LEU A 74 0.39 -4.77 -4.24
C LEU A 74 0.23 -4.99 -2.72
N SER A 75 1.29 -5.42 -2.03
CA SER A 75 1.28 -5.61 -0.57
C SER A 75 1.01 -4.29 0.16
N GLY A 76 1.47 -3.17 -0.41
CA GLY A 76 1.22 -1.82 0.05
C GLY A 76 -0.26 -1.45 0.09
N LEU A 77 -0.94 -1.58 -1.06
CA LEU A 77 -2.38 -1.31 -1.19
C LEU A 77 -3.22 -2.19 -0.25
N GLU A 78 -2.83 -3.46 -0.07
CA GLU A 78 -3.44 -4.37 0.91
C GLU A 78 -3.23 -3.90 2.34
N ALA A 79 -1.99 -3.54 2.72
CA ALA A 79 -1.65 -3.08 4.07
C ALA A 79 -2.31 -1.74 4.44
N HIS A 80 -2.52 -0.86 3.46
CA HIS A 80 -3.26 0.39 3.60
C HIS A 80 -4.79 0.20 3.59
N GLY A 81 -5.30 -1.00 3.26
CA GLY A 81 -6.73 -1.28 3.18
C GLY A 81 -7.43 -0.63 1.97
N VAL A 82 -6.66 -0.25 0.94
CA VAL A 82 -7.12 0.47 -0.26
C VAL A 82 -7.08 -0.41 -1.53
N LEU A 83 -7.07 -1.73 -1.36
CA LEU A 83 -7.30 -2.66 -2.46
C LEU A 83 -8.82 -2.73 -2.76
N HIS A 84 -9.26 -1.90 -3.70
CA HIS A 84 -10.68 -1.71 -4.00
C HIS A 84 -11.32 -2.86 -4.79
N ALA A 85 -12.64 -3.03 -4.64
CA ALA A 85 -13.40 -4.05 -5.35
C ALA A 85 -13.68 -3.71 -6.83
N THR A 86 -13.72 -2.43 -7.20
CA THR A 86 -13.77 -2.03 -8.61
C THR A 86 -12.40 -1.59 -9.10
N PRO A 87 -12.05 -1.86 -10.37
CA PRO A 87 -10.67 -1.64 -10.79
C PRO A 87 -10.43 -0.16 -11.17
N TRP A 88 -11.50 0.63 -11.28
CA TRP A 88 -11.42 2.08 -11.39
C TRP A 88 -10.95 2.73 -10.09
N GLU A 89 -11.58 2.39 -8.96
CA GLU A 89 -11.15 2.84 -7.64
C GLU A 89 -9.71 2.40 -7.35
N LEU A 90 -9.34 1.17 -7.77
CA LEU A 90 -7.95 0.69 -7.69
C LEU A 90 -7.00 1.58 -8.52
N TYR A 91 -7.34 1.91 -9.78
CA TYR A 91 -6.53 2.77 -10.63
C TYR A 91 -6.39 4.19 -10.06
N GLU A 92 -7.46 4.83 -9.58
CA GLU A 92 -7.37 6.18 -9.00
C GLU A 92 -6.63 6.18 -7.66
N THR A 93 -6.73 5.11 -6.87
CA THR A 93 -5.88 4.92 -5.69
C THR A 93 -4.42 4.81 -6.10
N ILE A 94 -4.07 3.95 -7.05
CA ILE A 94 -2.72 3.83 -7.60
C ILE A 94 -2.20 5.20 -8.09
N ARG A 95 -3.01 5.94 -8.85
CA ARG A 95 -2.70 7.29 -9.32
C ARG A 95 -2.51 8.27 -8.17
N THR A 96 -3.33 8.22 -7.13
CA THR A 96 -3.22 9.12 -5.96
C THR A 96 -1.92 8.86 -5.18
N PHE A 97 -1.54 7.59 -4.99
CA PHE A 97 -0.31 7.21 -4.29
C PHE A 97 0.95 7.36 -5.15
N CYS A 98 0.89 7.18 -6.46
CA CYS A 98 2.07 7.27 -7.35
C CYS A 98 2.19 8.61 -8.10
N LYS A 99 1.16 9.46 -8.09
CA LYS A 99 1.20 10.89 -8.41
C LYS A 99 0.59 11.74 -7.28
N PRO A 100 1.10 11.65 -6.04
CA PRO A 100 0.55 12.42 -4.93
C PRO A 100 0.75 13.91 -5.17
N THR A 101 -0.30 14.67 -4.83
CA THR A 101 -0.20 16.12 -4.64
C THR A 101 0.66 16.40 -3.41
N PRO A 102 1.28 17.59 -3.26
CA PRO A 102 2.08 17.92 -2.08
C PRO A 102 1.32 17.72 -0.76
N ALA A 103 0.01 18.04 -0.74
CA ALA A 103 -0.85 17.81 0.43
C ALA A 103 -1.04 16.32 0.75
N HIS A 104 -1.15 15.46 -0.27
CA HIS A 104 -1.23 14.01 -0.07
C HIS A 104 0.11 13.44 0.40
N SER A 105 1.24 13.88 -0.18
CA SER A 105 2.58 13.48 0.29
C SER A 105 2.80 13.83 1.77
N ILE A 106 2.34 15.02 2.22
CA ILE A 106 2.38 15.41 3.63
C ILE A 106 1.49 14.48 4.49
N GLY A 107 0.26 14.19 4.05
CA GLY A 107 -0.62 13.25 4.75
C GLY A 107 -0.04 11.84 4.90
N LEU A 108 0.69 11.34 3.90
CA LEU A 108 1.41 10.06 3.98
C LEU A 108 2.61 10.12 4.96
N MET A 109 3.31 11.25 5.05
CA MET A 109 4.36 11.45 6.05
C MET A 109 3.80 11.55 7.48
N ASP A 110 2.65 12.21 7.67
CA ASP A 110 1.94 12.23 8.95
C ASP A 110 1.48 10.83 9.36
N GLN A 111 0.93 10.04 8.43
CA GLN A 111 0.59 8.63 8.68
C GLN A 111 1.82 7.80 9.09
N LEU A 112 2.97 8.00 8.45
CA LEU A 112 4.23 7.32 8.80
C LEU A 112 4.76 7.71 10.18
N ARG A 113 4.54 8.96 10.62
CA ARG A 113 4.90 9.43 11.97
C ARG A 113 4.09 8.73 13.05
N ASP A 114 2.81 8.48 12.77
CA ASP A 114 1.80 8.11 13.77
C ASP A 114 1.50 6.59 13.79
N ILE A 115 1.85 5.85 12.73
CA ILE A 115 1.78 4.38 12.72
C ILE A 115 2.82 3.74 13.66
N THR A 116 2.46 2.61 14.26
CA THR A 116 3.39 1.71 14.95
C THR A 116 3.18 0.27 14.48
N ILE A 117 4.15 -0.61 14.75
CA ILE A 117 4.05 -2.05 14.44
C ILE A 117 2.80 -2.68 15.07
N SER A 118 2.35 -2.19 16.24
CA SER A 118 1.17 -2.69 16.94
C SER A 118 -0.16 -2.35 16.26
N ASN A 119 -0.21 -1.30 15.43
CA ASN A 119 -1.40 -0.94 14.65
C ASN A 119 -1.67 -2.00 13.55
N SER A 120 -0.62 -2.55 12.95
CA SER A 120 -0.73 -3.50 11.83
C SER A 120 -1.16 -4.90 12.25
N THR A 121 -1.73 -5.68 11.33
CA THR A 121 -2.18 -7.07 11.59
C THR A 121 -1.02 -8.05 11.80
N THR A 122 0.13 -7.78 11.18
CA THR A 122 1.39 -8.51 11.31
C THR A 122 2.56 -7.53 11.15
N PRO A 123 3.78 -7.85 11.62
CA PRO A 123 4.96 -7.04 11.32
C PRO A 123 5.27 -6.93 9.83
N ALA A 124 4.98 -7.97 9.03
CA ALA A 124 5.11 -7.91 7.57
C ALA A 124 4.12 -6.90 6.93
N ALA A 125 2.90 -6.78 7.48
CA ALA A 125 1.93 -5.77 7.03
C ALA A 125 2.36 -4.34 7.42
N PHE A 126 2.98 -4.15 8.59
CA PHE A 126 3.62 -2.86 8.92
C PHE A 126 4.70 -2.51 7.89
N VAL A 127 5.56 -3.46 7.56
CA VAL A 127 6.64 -3.22 6.60
C VAL A 127 6.09 -2.88 5.21
N ALA A 128 5.10 -3.64 4.71
CA ALA A 128 4.44 -3.33 3.44
C ALA A 128 3.78 -1.93 3.44
N TYR A 129 3.15 -1.53 4.55
CA TYR A 129 2.57 -0.19 4.71
C TYR A 129 3.62 0.92 4.56
N VAL A 130 4.78 0.77 5.21
CA VAL A 130 5.86 1.76 5.17
C VAL A 130 6.59 1.76 3.83
N GLU A 131 6.87 0.59 3.25
CA GLU A 131 7.51 0.48 1.94
C GLU A 131 6.67 1.15 0.85
N PHE A 132 5.34 1.01 0.92
CA PHE A 132 4.42 1.67 0.00
C PHE A 132 4.43 3.20 0.10
N ILE A 133 4.48 3.75 1.32
CA ILE A 133 4.64 5.20 1.52
C ILE A 133 5.95 5.68 0.89
N ARG A 134 7.06 4.96 1.08
CA ARG A 134 8.35 5.34 0.48
C ARG A 134 8.25 5.42 -1.05
N VAL A 135 7.80 4.36 -1.72
CA VAL A 135 7.75 4.35 -3.19
C VAL A 135 6.72 5.34 -3.76
N SER A 136 5.79 5.82 -2.92
CA SER A 136 4.82 6.87 -3.24
C SER A 136 5.44 8.29 -3.20
N VAL A 137 6.35 8.58 -2.27
CA VAL A 137 6.82 9.97 -2.00
C VAL A 137 8.33 10.21 -2.12
N GLU A 138 9.17 9.18 -2.27
CA GLU A 138 10.64 9.31 -2.27
C GLU A 138 11.21 10.20 -3.40
N GLY A 139 10.48 10.33 -4.51
CA GLY A 139 10.88 11.19 -5.64
C GLY A 139 10.97 12.68 -5.31
N ASP A 140 10.41 13.12 -4.17
CA ASP A 140 10.34 14.53 -3.77
C ASP A 140 11.43 14.93 -2.74
N SER A 141 12.57 14.23 -2.74
CA SER A 141 13.72 14.44 -1.82
C SER A 141 13.49 14.09 -0.34
N TYR A 142 12.33 13.52 0.02
CA TYR A 142 11.98 13.17 1.41
C TYR A 142 12.68 11.91 1.96
N SER A 143 13.53 11.21 1.19
CA SER A 143 14.12 9.90 1.54
C SER A 143 14.74 9.84 2.95
N MET A 144 15.49 10.88 3.35
CA MET A 144 16.04 10.97 4.72
C MET A 144 14.97 11.23 5.79
N ALA A 145 13.98 12.10 5.52
CA ALA A 145 12.88 12.37 6.46
C ALA A 145 12.02 11.11 6.70
N LEU A 146 11.73 10.35 5.65
CA LEU A 146 11.03 9.06 5.74
C LEU A 146 11.81 8.04 6.59
N THR A 147 13.14 8.01 6.43
CA THR A 147 14.02 7.15 7.23
C THR A 147 13.92 7.51 8.71
N TRP A 148 14.01 8.79 9.07
CA TRP A 148 13.82 9.25 10.45
C TRP A 148 12.42 8.92 11.01
N LEU A 149 11.37 9.09 10.21
CA LEU A 149 9.99 8.76 10.62
C LEU A 149 9.81 7.25 10.87
N LEU A 150 10.36 6.37 10.03
CA LEU A 150 10.38 4.93 10.30
C LEU A 150 11.13 4.62 11.58
N PHE A 151 12.35 5.14 11.77
CA PHE A 151 13.16 4.84 12.95
C PHE A 151 12.41 5.26 14.23
N ASN A 152 11.75 6.43 14.23
CA ASN A 152 10.89 6.86 15.32
C ASN A 152 9.66 5.95 15.53
N ALA A 153 9.03 5.45 14.46
CA ALA A 153 7.89 4.53 14.54
C ALA A 153 8.28 3.16 15.13
N VAL A 154 9.48 2.67 14.81
CA VAL A 154 10.03 1.44 15.39
C VAL A 154 10.48 1.66 16.83
N ASP A 155 11.19 2.75 17.14
CA ASP A 155 11.66 3.08 18.50
C ASP A 155 10.53 3.09 19.53
N LYS A 156 9.38 3.68 19.19
CA LYS A 156 8.15 3.71 20.00
C LYS A 156 7.64 2.33 20.44
N THR A 157 8.05 1.23 19.79
CA THR A 157 7.54 -0.13 20.07
C THR A 157 8.62 -1.19 20.29
N HIS A 158 9.78 -1.05 19.65
CA HIS A 158 10.88 -2.01 19.66
C HIS A 158 12.24 -1.26 19.72
N PRO A 159 12.52 -0.51 20.80
CA PRO A 159 13.72 0.34 20.91
C PRO A 159 15.03 -0.48 20.90
N ASN A 160 14.97 -1.78 21.19
CA ASN A 160 16.11 -2.69 21.04
C ASN A 160 16.58 -2.79 19.57
N LEU A 161 15.66 -2.80 18.60
CA LEU A 161 16.04 -2.82 17.17
C LEU A 161 16.78 -1.55 16.76
N ILE A 162 16.43 -0.40 17.35
CA ILE A 162 17.13 0.87 17.10
C ILE A 162 18.50 0.89 17.79
N THR A 163 18.62 0.22 18.94
CA THR A 163 19.90 0.06 19.65
C THR A 163 20.86 -0.86 18.89
N GLU A 164 20.34 -1.89 18.22
CA GLU A 164 21.12 -2.89 17.46
C GLU A 164 21.44 -2.46 16.02
N HIS A 165 20.59 -1.64 15.39
CA HIS A 165 20.70 -1.26 13.97
C HIS A 165 20.81 0.26 13.72
N GLY A 166 20.93 1.07 14.78
CA GLY A 166 21.20 2.51 14.70
C GLY A 166 22.67 2.88 14.90
N PRO A 167 23.04 4.17 14.73
CA PRO A 167 22.18 5.28 14.30
C PRO A 167 21.90 5.25 12.79
N VAL A 168 20.96 6.09 12.34
CA VAL A 168 20.74 6.36 10.90
C VAL A 168 22.00 7.02 10.31
N GLN A 169 22.68 6.32 9.41
CA GLN A 169 23.83 6.79 8.63
C GLN A 169 23.44 7.12 7.18
N SER A 170 22.44 6.44 6.64
CA SER A 170 22.00 6.57 5.25
C SER A 170 20.49 6.35 5.08
N ALA A 171 19.94 6.87 3.99
CA ALA A 171 18.55 6.58 3.61
C ALA A 171 18.32 5.11 3.20
N SER A 172 19.38 4.32 3.00
CA SER A 172 19.29 2.88 2.73
C SER A 172 19.12 2.03 4.00
N ASP A 173 19.45 2.55 5.18
CA ASP A 173 19.47 1.80 6.45
C ASP A 173 18.08 1.30 6.87
N TRP A 174 17.05 2.05 6.45
CA TRP A 174 15.64 1.67 6.58
C TRP A 174 15.38 0.23 6.05
N THR A 175 16.11 -0.23 5.04
CA THR A 175 15.95 -1.56 4.40
C THR A 175 16.34 -2.68 5.36
N LEU A 176 17.44 -2.48 6.10
CA LEU A 176 17.90 -3.43 7.12
C LEU A 176 16.91 -3.44 8.29
N LEU A 177 16.50 -2.26 8.77
CA LEU A 177 15.55 -2.15 9.88
C LEU A 177 14.21 -2.84 9.53
N LEU A 178 13.68 -2.63 8.33
CA LEU A 178 12.46 -3.30 7.86
C LEU A 178 12.65 -4.82 7.70
N HIS A 179 13.83 -5.29 7.30
CA HIS A 179 14.14 -6.72 7.23
C HIS A 179 14.09 -7.37 8.62
N GLU A 180 14.57 -6.71 9.66
CA GLU A 180 14.49 -7.20 11.05
C GLU A 180 13.06 -7.09 11.62
N VAL A 181 12.34 -6.01 11.34
CA VAL A 181 10.92 -5.87 11.71
C VAL A 181 10.07 -7.00 11.08
N ARG A 182 10.35 -7.43 9.84
CA ARG A 182 9.66 -8.60 9.23
C ARG A 182 9.84 -9.91 10.01
N LYS A 183 10.93 -10.07 10.80
CA LYS A 183 11.22 -11.28 11.57
C LYS A 183 10.53 -11.32 12.93
N LEU A 184 9.96 -10.21 13.39
CA LEU A 184 9.31 -10.13 14.70
C LEU A 184 8.14 -11.13 14.82
N PRO A 185 7.90 -11.69 16.01
CA PRO A 185 6.77 -12.58 16.24
C PRO A 185 5.45 -11.84 16.03
N ASN A 186 4.46 -12.52 15.46
CA ASN A 186 3.10 -11.97 15.38
C ASN A 186 2.37 -12.17 16.72
N ASP A 187 2.55 -11.24 17.65
CA ASP A 187 1.96 -11.32 18.99
C ASP A 187 0.42 -11.22 18.99
N LYS A 188 -0.22 -10.71 17.92
CA LYS A 188 -1.69 -10.77 17.78
C LYS A 188 -2.22 -12.21 17.66
N LYS A 189 -1.37 -13.19 17.28
CA LYS A 189 -1.73 -14.63 17.36
C LYS A 189 -1.64 -15.22 18.78
N ARG A 190 -0.98 -14.56 19.74
CA ARG A 190 -0.82 -15.05 21.11
C ARG A 190 -1.97 -14.68 22.03
N GLN A 191 -2.80 -13.69 21.67
CA GLN A 191 -4.06 -13.41 22.36
C GLN A 191 -5.17 -14.42 22.00
N ARG A 192 -4.96 -15.70 22.32
CA ARG A 192 -6.10 -16.58 22.62
C ARG A 192 -6.73 -16.09 23.92
N PRO A 193 -8.06 -16.06 24.06
CA PRO A 193 -8.67 -15.82 25.36
C PRO A 193 -8.28 -16.98 26.27
N THR A 194 -7.52 -16.70 27.33
CA THR A 194 -7.44 -17.58 28.49
C THR A 194 -8.81 -17.55 29.14
N SER A 195 -9.66 -18.52 28.77
CA SER A 195 -10.97 -18.71 29.39
C SER A 195 -10.78 -18.87 30.91
N PRO A 196 -11.38 -18.01 31.75
CA PRO A 196 -11.31 -18.16 33.19
C PRO A 196 -12.28 -19.27 33.60
N HIS A 197 -11.89 -20.53 33.40
CA HIS A 197 -12.60 -21.66 33.99
C HIS A 197 -12.38 -21.63 35.50
N ARG A 198 -13.41 -21.08 36.17
CA ARG A 198 -13.63 -21.08 37.62
C ARG A 198 -13.02 -22.30 38.30
N ASP A 199 -12.17 -22.03 39.29
CA ASP A 199 -12.04 -22.91 40.45
C ASP A 199 -13.42 -23.05 41.11
N LEU A 200 -14.05 -24.21 40.93
CA LEU A 200 -15.14 -24.65 41.78
C LEU A 200 -14.57 -25.41 42.98
N SER A 201 -13.80 -24.68 43.79
CA SER A 201 -13.51 -25.09 45.16
C SER A 201 -14.60 -24.52 46.08
N ARG A 202 -15.32 -25.45 46.72
CA ARG A 202 -16.07 -25.33 47.97
C ARG A 202 -16.14 -23.95 48.62
N ASP A 203 -17.36 -23.50 48.90
CA ASP A 203 -17.82 -23.27 50.28
C ASP A 203 -19.35 -23.18 50.34
N GLY A 204 -19.96 -23.65 51.43
CA GLY A 204 -21.38 -23.40 51.72
C GLY A 204 -22.25 -24.62 52.10
N VAL A 205 -22.15 -25.01 53.38
CA VAL A 205 -23.20 -25.57 54.27
C VAL A 205 -24.07 -26.72 53.74
#